data_AF-A0A7C2UFL7-F1
#
_entry.id   AF-A0A7C2UFL7-F1
#
_cell.length_a   1.000
_cell.length_b   1.000
_cell.length_c   1.000
_cell.angle_alpha   90.00
_cell.angle_beta   90.00
_cell.angle_gamma   90.00
#
_symmetry.space_group_name_H-M   'P 1'
#
loop_
_entity.id
_entity.type
_entity.pdbx_description
1 polymer ?
#
loop_
_entity_poly.entity_id
_entity_poly.type
_entity_poly.pdbx_seq_one_letter_code
_entity_poly.pdbx_strand_id
1 'polypeptide(L)'
;MAKSPTSRECQPCTACCDGWLQIQVKGTPVYPGRPCPHSTGSGCNDYANRPIDPCVHFICGWRMDGSPLPDWMKPNNAKVIVLFNEHTWRGFPVDVAVPVGRRIPPRALKWLQQFAEANNRMLVYSEQIVENGKYTRQQMVSAYGPPEFQQDMAELAARGEKLGDRPLSAAEPT
;
A
#
# COMPACT_ATOMS: atom_id res chain seq x y z
N MET A 1 -33.98 -1.59 7.99
CA MET A 1 -32.71 -1.46 8.72
C MET A 1 -31.60 -1.87 7.78
N ALA A 2 -30.75 -0.94 7.33
CA ALA A 2 -29.63 -1.28 6.48
C ALA A 2 -28.63 -2.11 7.30
N LYS A 3 -28.32 -3.33 6.82
CA LYS A 3 -27.34 -4.21 7.44
C LYS A 3 -25.99 -3.50 7.41
N SER A 4 -25.47 -3.09 8.56
CA SER A 4 -24.09 -2.59 8.66
C SER A 4 -23.18 -3.62 7.99
N PRO A 5 -22.32 -3.24 7.03
CA PRO A 5 -21.43 -4.19 6.40
C PRO A 5 -20.57 -4.82 7.49
N THR A 6 -20.58 -6.16 7.57
CA THR A 6 -19.76 -6.91 8.52
C THR A 6 -18.31 -6.48 8.36
N SER A 7 -17.67 -6.04 9.45
CA SER A 7 -16.26 -5.67 9.45
C SER A 7 -15.41 -6.80 8.88
N ARG A 8 -14.64 -6.52 7.84
CA ARG A 8 -13.83 -7.53 7.16
C ARG A 8 -12.72 -8.04 8.07
N GLU A 9 -12.54 -9.36 8.13
CA GLU A 9 -11.51 -9.98 8.96
C GLU A 9 -10.22 -10.23 8.18
N CYS A 10 -9.08 -9.91 8.82
CA CYS A 10 -7.78 -10.20 8.24
C CYS A 10 -7.59 -11.68 7.97
N GLN A 11 -7.91 -12.57 8.92
CA GLN A 11 -7.50 -13.97 8.79
C GLN A 11 -8.16 -14.67 7.60
N PRO A 12 -7.41 -15.50 6.85
CA PRO A 12 -6.02 -15.96 7.10
C PRO A 12 -4.92 -15.06 6.47
N CYS A 13 -5.23 -13.83 6.05
CA CYS A 13 -4.26 -12.97 5.37
C CYS A 13 -3.23 -12.36 6.33
N THR A 14 -1.95 -12.58 6.03
CA THR A 14 -0.78 -12.03 6.76
C THR A 14 0.05 -11.03 5.95
N ALA A 15 -0.39 -10.63 4.75
CA ALA A 15 0.44 -9.83 3.83
C ALA A 15 1.10 -8.59 4.47
N CYS A 16 0.39 -7.83 5.31
CA CYS A 16 0.96 -6.64 5.96
C CYS A 16 2.09 -7.00 6.96
N CYS A 17 2.05 -8.20 7.53
CA CYS A 17 3.05 -8.75 8.45
C CYS A 17 4.18 -9.50 7.71
N ASP A 18 3.95 -9.95 6.47
CA ASP A 18 4.90 -10.76 5.69
C ASP A 18 6.05 -9.94 5.08
N GLY A 19 6.13 -8.65 5.38
CA GLY A 19 7.24 -7.79 4.96
C GLY A 19 6.93 -6.85 3.80
N TRP A 20 5.73 -6.82 3.24
CA TRP A 20 5.52 -6.02 2.02
C TRP A 20 5.53 -4.51 2.24
N LEU A 21 5.12 -4.02 3.43
CA LEU A 21 4.90 -2.59 3.72
C LEU A 21 6.09 -1.80 4.30
N GLN A 22 7.27 -2.42 4.46
CA GLN A 22 8.46 -1.76 5.05
C GLN A 22 8.16 -1.00 6.36
N ILE A 23 7.94 -1.72 7.46
CA ILE A 23 7.52 -1.20 8.76
C ILE A 23 8.51 -1.54 9.87
N GLN A 24 8.31 -0.96 11.06
CA GLN A 24 9.01 -1.32 12.30
C GLN A 24 8.04 -1.96 13.28
N VAL A 25 8.41 -3.12 13.84
CA VAL A 25 7.60 -3.82 14.86
C VAL A 25 8.49 -4.05 16.08
N LYS A 26 8.25 -3.33 17.17
CA LYS A 26 9.08 -3.39 18.41
C LYS A 26 10.60 -3.26 18.11
N GLY A 27 10.98 -2.31 17.24
CA GLY A 27 12.36 -2.10 16.82
C GLY A 27 12.91 -3.11 15.81
N THR A 28 12.12 -4.09 15.38
CA THR A 28 12.49 -5.03 14.32
C THR A 28 12.02 -4.51 12.96
N PRO A 29 12.93 -4.30 11.99
CA PRO A 29 12.53 -3.90 10.65
C PRO A 29 11.89 -5.07 9.91
N VAL A 30 10.76 -4.82 9.28
CA VAL A 30 9.95 -5.78 8.53
C VAL A 30 9.81 -5.26 7.10
N TYR A 31 10.37 -5.97 6.13
CA TYR A 31 10.45 -5.55 4.72
C TYR A 31 10.51 -6.78 3.80
N PRO A 32 10.46 -6.64 2.45
CA PRO A 32 10.44 -7.79 1.56
C PRO A 32 11.62 -8.73 1.80
N GLY A 33 11.34 -10.03 2.02
CA GLY A 33 12.35 -11.03 2.39
C GLY A 33 12.69 -11.08 3.89
N ARG A 34 12.12 -10.20 4.72
CA ARG A 34 12.23 -10.19 6.18
C ARG A 34 10.85 -9.99 6.82
N PRO A 35 10.02 -11.04 6.91
CA PRO A 35 8.70 -10.94 7.54
C PRO A 35 8.81 -10.66 9.04
N CYS A 36 7.71 -10.21 9.64
CA CYS A 36 7.59 -10.12 11.10
C CYS A 36 7.84 -11.50 11.73
N PRO A 37 8.67 -11.61 12.79
CA PRO A 37 8.96 -12.89 13.45
C PRO A 37 7.73 -13.56 14.08
N HIS A 38 6.66 -12.80 14.28
CA HIS A 38 5.39 -13.29 14.81
C HIS A 38 4.40 -13.71 13.72
N SER A 39 4.70 -13.45 12.43
CA SER A 39 3.86 -13.91 11.33
C SER A 39 3.96 -15.44 11.20
N THR A 40 2.82 -16.11 11.19
CA THR A 40 2.71 -17.57 11.05
C THR A 40 2.30 -18.00 9.65
N GLY A 41 2.12 -17.03 8.73
CA GLY A 41 1.55 -17.24 7.39
C GLY A 41 0.03 -17.39 7.36
N SER A 42 -0.62 -17.53 8.53
CA SER A 42 -2.08 -17.59 8.69
C SER A 42 -2.59 -16.79 9.90
N GLY A 43 -1.73 -15.95 10.48
CA GLY A 43 -2.02 -15.15 11.65
C GLY A 43 -0.76 -14.67 12.38
N CYS A 44 -0.94 -14.16 13.59
CA CYS A 44 0.12 -13.76 14.52
C CYS A 44 0.20 -14.75 15.68
N ASN A 45 1.40 -15.16 16.11
CA ASN A 45 1.56 -15.98 17.32
C ASN A 45 1.61 -15.16 18.63
N ASP A 46 1.56 -13.82 18.52
CA ASP A 46 1.71 -12.89 19.66
C ASP A 46 0.62 -11.80 19.64
N TYR A 47 -0.65 -12.18 19.43
CA TYR A 47 -1.76 -11.22 19.31
C TYR A 47 -1.91 -10.31 20.54
N ALA A 48 -1.71 -10.88 21.73
CA ALA A 48 -1.90 -10.19 23.01
C ALA A 48 -0.88 -9.06 23.24
N ASN A 49 0.33 -9.19 22.69
CA ASN A 49 1.40 -8.21 22.90
C ASN A 49 1.72 -7.41 21.64
N ARG A 50 0.81 -7.32 20.67
CA ARG A 50 1.02 -6.50 19.46
C ARG A 50 1.23 -5.03 19.85
N PRO A 51 2.25 -4.35 19.30
CA PRO A 51 2.41 -2.92 19.54
C PRO A 51 1.22 -2.17 18.95
N ILE A 52 0.85 -1.07 19.60
CA ILE A 52 -0.26 -0.22 19.16
C ILE A 52 -0.02 0.24 17.71
N ASP A 53 1.17 0.78 17.45
CA ASP A 53 1.64 1.16 16.13
C ASP A 53 2.77 0.20 15.67
N PRO A 54 2.72 -0.36 14.43
CA PRO A 54 1.60 -0.32 13.49
C PRO A 54 0.56 -1.42 13.75
N CYS A 55 0.83 -2.42 14.58
CA CYS A 55 0.10 -3.69 14.51
C CYS A 55 -1.38 -3.65 14.92
N VAL A 56 -1.79 -2.69 15.77
CA VAL A 56 -3.19 -2.53 16.17
C VAL A 56 -3.89 -1.46 15.33
N HIS A 57 -3.23 -0.31 15.12
CA HIS A 57 -3.81 0.84 14.40
C HIS A 57 -3.86 0.66 12.88
N PHE A 58 -2.96 -0.14 12.30
CA PHE A 58 -2.90 -0.29 10.86
C PHE A 58 -4.14 -1.03 10.32
N ILE A 59 -4.82 -0.38 9.37
CA ILE A 59 -5.96 -0.91 8.63
C ILE A 59 -5.66 -0.74 7.15
N CYS A 60 -5.50 -1.85 6.41
CA CYS A 60 -5.32 -1.76 4.96
C CYS A 60 -6.64 -1.40 4.27
N GLY A 61 -6.55 -0.89 3.04
CA GLY A 61 -7.68 -0.45 2.24
C GLY A 61 -8.73 -1.53 1.97
N TRP A 62 -8.41 -2.83 2.09
CA TRP A 62 -9.43 -3.89 2.03
C TRP A 62 -10.24 -4.00 3.32
N ARG A 63 -9.61 -3.78 4.48
CA ARG A 63 -10.23 -3.95 5.80
C ARG A 63 -10.92 -2.68 6.32
N MET A 64 -10.64 -1.51 5.73
CA MET A 64 -11.28 -0.28 6.16
C MET A 64 -12.80 -0.34 6.02
N ASP A 65 -13.50 0.35 6.91
CA ASP A 65 -14.95 0.48 6.83
C ASP A 65 -15.33 1.21 5.53
N GLY A 66 -16.35 0.70 4.85
CA GLY A 66 -16.77 1.24 3.55
C GLY A 66 -15.75 1.06 2.42
N SER A 67 -14.78 0.13 2.58
CA SER A 67 -13.80 -0.18 1.54
C SER A 67 -14.45 -0.34 0.16
N PRO A 68 -13.98 0.40 -0.86
CA PRO A 68 -14.47 0.27 -2.23
C PRO A 68 -13.91 -1.00 -2.92
N LEU A 69 -12.96 -1.69 -2.30
CA LEU A 69 -12.35 -2.88 -2.87
C LEU A 69 -13.36 -4.05 -2.84
N PRO A 70 -13.51 -4.80 -3.94
CA PRO A 70 -14.30 -6.02 -3.94
C PRO A 70 -13.69 -7.10 -3.05
N ASP A 71 -14.47 -8.09 -2.65
CA ASP A 71 -14.02 -9.13 -1.71
C ASP A 71 -12.81 -9.92 -2.21
N TRP A 72 -12.71 -10.14 -3.53
CA TRP A 72 -11.57 -10.84 -4.14
C TRP A 72 -10.25 -10.05 -4.02
N MET A 73 -10.29 -8.76 -3.67
CA MET A 73 -9.11 -7.92 -3.43
C MET A 73 -8.51 -8.04 -2.03
N LYS A 74 -8.91 -9.04 -1.25
CA LYS A 74 -8.19 -9.41 -0.04
C LYS A 74 -6.70 -9.65 -0.37
N PRO A 75 -5.73 -9.08 0.36
CA PRO A 75 -4.35 -9.01 -0.12
C PRO A 75 -3.68 -10.36 -0.41
N ASN A 76 -3.96 -11.41 0.37
CA ASN A 76 -3.44 -12.75 0.12
C ASN A 76 -4.00 -13.39 -1.16
N ASN A 77 -5.16 -12.94 -1.64
CA ASN A 77 -5.82 -13.40 -2.86
C ASN A 77 -5.37 -12.58 -4.09
N ALA A 78 -5.56 -11.25 -4.05
CA ALA A 78 -5.24 -10.36 -5.16
C ALA A 78 -3.76 -9.99 -5.29
N LYS A 79 -2.95 -10.41 -4.31
CA LYS A 79 -1.51 -10.14 -4.22
C LYS A 79 -1.16 -8.65 -4.25
N VAL A 80 -1.98 -7.82 -3.61
CA VAL A 80 -1.76 -6.38 -3.47
C VAL A 80 -2.32 -5.88 -2.14
N ILE A 81 -1.58 -4.97 -1.50
CA ILE A 81 -2.05 -4.18 -0.36
C ILE A 81 -2.32 -2.77 -0.90
N VAL A 82 -3.48 -2.22 -0.58
CA VAL A 82 -3.88 -0.86 -1.00
C VAL A 82 -3.94 0.00 0.25
N LEU A 83 -3.40 1.21 0.17
CA LEU A 83 -3.48 2.26 1.18
C LEU A 83 -4.20 3.43 0.53
N PHE A 84 -5.41 3.74 1.00
CA PHE A 84 -6.22 4.82 0.43
C PHE A 84 -5.89 6.15 1.08
N ASN A 85 -5.83 7.22 0.29
CA ASN A 85 -5.52 8.58 0.76
C ASN A 85 -4.20 8.68 1.54
N GLU A 86 -3.21 7.86 1.18
CA GLU A 86 -1.91 7.86 1.86
C GLU A 86 -1.18 9.19 1.67
N HIS A 87 -1.36 9.81 0.51
CA HIS A 87 -0.81 11.11 0.18
C HIS A 87 -1.82 12.01 -0.53
N THR A 88 -1.42 13.25 -0.78
CA THR A 88 -2.18 14.22 -1.57
C THR A 88 -1.32 14.81 -2.67
N TRP A 89 -1.88 15.00 -3.85
CA TRP A 89 -1.26 15.71 -4.96
C TRP A 89 -2.22 16.79 -5.49
N ARG A 90 -1.82 18.06 -5.36
CA ARG A 90 -2.62 19.23 -5.79
C ARG A 90 -4.08 19.20 -5.31
N GLY A 91 -4.28 18.78 -4.06
CA GLY A 91 -5.61 18.67 -3.43
C GLY A 91 -6.36 17.37 -3.74
N PHE A 92 -5.87 16.55 -4.66
CA PHE A 92 -6.46 15.25 -4.96
C PHE A 92 -5.81 14.12 -4.15
N PRO A 93 -6.57 13.09 -3.77
CA PRO A 93 -6.05 11.97 -3.01
C PRO A 93 -5.17 11.07 -3.88
N VAL A 94 -4.11 10.54 -3.27
CA VAL A 94 -3.20 9.57 -3.89
C VAL A 94 -3.26 8.28 -3.10
N ASP A 95 -3.62 7.21 -3.80
CA ASP A 95 -3.63 5.85 -3.28
C ASP A 95 -2.30 5.17 -3.56
N VAL A 96 -1.87 4.30 -2.64
CA VAL A 96 -0.64 3.52 -2.78
C VAL A 96 -0.99 2.04 -2.89
N ALA A 97 -0.47 1.37 -3.91
CA ALA A 97 -0.62 -0.06 -4.10
C ALA A 97 0.74 -0.78 -4.02
N VAL A 98 0.86 -1.70 -3.07
CA VAL A 98 2.10 -2.44 -2.80
C VAL A 98 1.89 -3.92 -3.14
N PRO A 99 2.76 -4.54 -3.94
CA PRO A 99 2.60 -5.93 -4.33
C PRO A 99 2.90 -6.87 -3.16
N VAL A 100 2.11 -7.95 -3.05
CA VAL A 100 2.38 -9.11 -2.19
C VAL A 100 3.10 -10.14 -3.04
N GLY A 101 4.40 -9.92 -3.23
CA GLY A 101 5.22 -10.61 -4.22
C GLY A 101 6.01 -9.61 -5.06
N ARG A 102 6.52 -10.07 -6.21
CA ARG A 102 7.38 -9.23 -7.07
C ARG A 102 6.65 -8.02 -7.69
N ARG A 103 5.42 -8.22 -8.17
CA ARG A 103 4.63 -7.19 -8.87
C ARG A 103 3.14 -7.39 -8.64
N ILE A 104 2.35 -6.34 -8.85
CA ILE A 104 0.89 -6.40 -8.75
C ILE A 104 0.33 -7.23 -9.91
N PRO A 105 -0.55 -8.22 -9.68
CA PRO A 105 -1.18 -8.95 -10.77
C PRO A 105 -1.98 -8.03 -11.71
N PRO A 106 -1.95 -8.25 -13.04
CA PRO A 106 -2.59 -7.35 -14.01
C PRO A 106 -4.08 -7.09 -13.76
N ARG A 107 -4.83 -8.12 -13.30
CA ARG A 107 -6.24 -7.98 -12.93
C ARG A 107 -6.45 -6.96 -11.80
N ALA A 108 -5.62 -7.01 -10.77
CA ALA A 108 -5.71 -6.12 -9.62
C ALA A 108 -5.27 -4.70 -10.01
N LEU A 109 -4.16 -4.58 -10.75
CA LEU A 109 -3.66 -3.28 -11.20
C LEU A 109 -4.67 -2.58 -12.11
N LYS A 110 -5.24 -3.29 -13.10
CA LYS A 110 -6.26 -2.73 -14.00
C LYS A 110 -7.49 -2.24 -13.23
N TRP A 111 -7.95 -3.01 -12.24
CA TRP A 111 -9.08 -2.59 -11.40
C TRP A 111 -8.74 -1.30 -10.64
N LEU A 112 -7.54 -1.21 -10.05
CA LEU A 112 -7.10 -0.03 -9.31
C LEU A 112 -6.98 1.22 -10.20
N GLN A 113 -6.45 1.05 -11.42
CA GLN A 113 -6.38 2.13 -12.41
C GLN A 113 -7.77 2.64 -12.78
N GLN A 114 -8.71 1.74 -13.09
CA GLN A 114 -10.09 2.09 -13.40
C GLN A 114 -10.81 2.75 -12.22
N PHE A 115 -10.56 2.26 -11.00
CA PHE A 115 -11.10 2.88 -9.79
C PHE A 115 -10.56 4.30 -9.59
N ALA A 116 -9.25 4.50 -9.76
CA ALA A 116 -8.62 5.81 -9.62
C ALA A 116 -9.18 6.81 -10.63
N GLU A 117 -9.28 6.40 -11.90
CA GLU A 117 -9.86 7.20 -12.99
C GLU A 117 -11.32 7.58 -12.71
N ALA A 118 -12.16 6.61 -12.35
CA ALA A 118 -13.59 6.84 -12.11
C ALA A 118 -13.88 7.73 -10.89
N ASN A 119 -12.93 7.88 -9.97
CA ASN A 119 -13.11 8.59 -8.70
C ASN A 119 -12.23 9.84 -8.56
N ASN A 120 -11.56 10.29 -9.64
CA ASN A 120 -10.64 11.43 -9.63
C ASN A 120 -9.53 11.31 -8.58
N ARG A 121 -8.87 10.15 -8.57
CA ARG A 121 -7.79 9.82 -7.64
C ARG A 121 -6.53 9.48 -8.42
N MET A 122 -5.41 9.64 -7.76
CA MET A 122 -4.10 9.27 -8.29
C MET A 122 -3.69 7.94 -7.68
N LEU A 123 -2.90 7.18 -8.43
CA LEU A 123 -2.40 5.88 -7.97
C LEU A 123 -0.89 5.85 -8.11
N VAL A 124 -0.21 5.60 -7.00
CA VAL A 124 1.19 5.20 -6.98
C VAL A 124 1.23 3.70 -6.73
N TYR A 125 2.03 2.97 -7.48
CA TYR A 125 2.20 1.54 -7.27
C TYR A 125 3.65 1.13 -7.42
N SER A 126 4.05 0.09 -6.68
CA SER A 126 5.43 -0.38 -6.66
C SER A 126 5.63 -1.75 -7.29
N GLU A 127 6.87 -2.00 -7.71
CA GLU A 127 7.40 -3.33 -8.02
C GLU A 127 8.64 -3.59 -7.16
N GLN A 128 8.78 -4.81 -6.67
CA GLN A 128 9.94 -5.20 -5.87
C GLN A 128 11.15 -5.44 -6.76
N ILE A 129 12.28 -4.86 -6.37
CA ILE A 129 13.56 -5.14 -7.01
C ILE A 129 14.09 -6.46 -6.45
N VAL A 130 14.51 -7.36 -7.34
CA VAL A 130 15.09 -8.66 -7.00
C VAL A 130 16.50 -8.72 -7.57
N GLU A 131 17.48 -8.85 -6.67
CA GLU A 131 18.90 -8.98 -7.01
C GLU A 131 19.39 -10.36 -6.55
N ASN A 132 20.06 -11.10 -7.43
CA ASN A 132 20.58 -12.44 -7.12
C ASN A 132 19.53 -13.38 -6.49
N GLY A 133 18.28 -13.29 -6.95
CA GLY A 133 17.17 -14.09 -6.45
C GLY A 133 16.61 -13.67 -5.09
N LYS A 134 17.08 -12.56 -4.50
CA LYS A 134 16.61 -12.04 -3.22
C LYS A 134 15.91 -10.70 -3.39
N TYR A 135 14.82 -10.50 -2.66
CA TYR A 135 14.16 -9.19 -2.59
C TYR A 135 15.08 -8.18 -1.90
N THR A 136 15.13 -6.96 -2.43
CA THR A 136 15.84 -5.84 -1.81
C THR A 136 14.86 -4.96 -1.03
N ARG A 137 15.39 -3.96 -0.31
CA ARG A 137 14.56 -2.90 0.30
C ARG A 137 14.13 -1.84 -0.71
N GLN A 138 14.73 -1.83 -1.88
CA GLN A 138 14.42 -0.85 -2.90
C GLN A 138 13.23 -1.32 -3.74
N GLN A 139 12.44 -0.37 -4.17
CA GLN A 139 11.24 -0.60 -4.96
C GLN A 139 11.27 0.36 -6.15
N MET A 140 10.87 -0.15 -7.30
CA MET A 140 10.57 0.70 -8.44
C MET A 140 9.16 1.23 -8.24
N VAL A 141 8.97 2.53 -8.42
CA VAL A 141 7.68 3.19 -8.26
C VAL A 141 7.17 3.63 -9.61
N SER A 142 5.88 3.48 -9.84
CA SER A 142 5.18 3.94 -11.03
C SER A 142 3.92 4.70 -10.62
N ALA A 143 3.48 5.59 -11.49
CA ALA A 143 2.36 6.48 -11.24
C ALA A 143 1.29 6.30 -12.33
N TYR A 144 0.03 6.41 -11.92
CA TYR A 144 -1.12 6.40 -12.82
C TYR A 144 -2.06 7.56 -12.44
N GLY A 145 -2.46 8.32 -13.46
CA GLY A 145 -3.20 9.56 -13.35
C GLY A 145 -2.91 10.47 -14.56
N PRO A 146 -3.26 11.76 -14.48
CA PRO A 146 -2.97 12.74 -15.53
C PRO A 146 -1.47 12.79 -15.89
N PRO A 147 -1.10 13.19 -17.12
CA PRO A 147 0.31 13.29 -17.53
C PRO A 147 1.17 14.12 -16.58
N GLU A 148 0.63 15.19 -16.01
CA GLU A 148 1.31 16.07 -15.07
C GLU A 148 1.65 15.33 -13.77
N PHE A 149 0.77 14.46 -13.29
CA PHE A 149 1.04 13.64 -12.12
C PHE A 149 2.18 12.64 -12.39
N GLN A 150 2.15 12.01 -13.56
CA GLN A 150 3.19 11.04 -13.95
C GLN A 150 4.56 11.70 -14.08
N GLN A 151 4.62 12.92 -14.64
CA GLN A 151 5.84 13.73 -14.73
C GLN A 151 6.35 14.11 -13.34
N ASP A 152 5.49 14.66 -12.48
CA ASP A 152 5.86 15.03 -11.10
C ASP A 152 6.44 13.83 -10.33
N MET A 153 5.85 12.63 -10.50
CA MET A 153 6.35 11.41 -9.84
C MET A 153 7.67 10.91 -10.44
N ALA A 154 7.86 11.03 -11.75
CA ALA A 154 9.11 10.68 -12.41
C ALA A 154 10.26 11.58 -11.96
N GLU A 155 10.01 12.88 -11.77
CA GLU A 155 10.99 13.83 -11.24
C GLU A 155 11.38 13.51 -9.80
N LEU A 156 10.41 13.21 -8.92
CA LEU A 156 10.69 12.79 -7.55
C LEU A 156 11.58 11.54 -7.53
N ALA A 157 11.23 10.54 -8.34
CA ALA A 157 12.00 9.31 -8.44
C ALA A 157 13.44 9.57 -8.93
N ALA A 158 13.62 10.46 -9.91
CA ALA A 158 14.95 10.85 -10.42
C ALA A 158 15.81 11.55 -9.35
N ARG A 159 15.18 12.24 -8.39
CA ARG A 159 15.86 12.88 -7.24
C ARG A 159 16.03 11.95 -6.04
N GLY A 160 15.46 10.74 -6.07
CA GLY A 160 15.45 9.82 -4.92
C GLY A 160 14.51 10.25 -3.80
N GLU A 161 13.58 11.18 -4.08
CA GLU A 161 12.57 11.68 -3.16
C GLU A 161 11.28 10.85 -3.26
N LYS A 162 10.48 10.85 -2.19
CA LYS A 162 9.15 10.23 -2.16
C LYS A 162 8.06 11.28 -2.11
N LEU A 163 6.87 10.88 -2.57
CA LEU A 163 5.67 11.68 -2.39
C LEU A 163 5.40 11.86 -0.88
N GLY A 164 5.31 13.11 -0.44
CA GLY A 164 5.22 13.48 0.98
C GLY A 164 6.48 14.11 1.58
N ASP A 165 7.64 13.98 0.91
CA ASP A 165 8.89 14.64 1.34
C ASP A 165 8.89 16.15 1.04
N ARG A 166 7.99 16.62 0.16
CA ARG A 166 7.76 18.05 -0.09
C ARG A 166 6.79 18.62 0.96
N PRO A 167 7.13 19.73 1.65
CA PRO A 167 6.14 20.48 2.41
C PRO A 167 5.03 20.98 1.47
N LEU A 168 3.79 21.03 1.96
CA LEU A 168 2.58 21.51 1.28
C LEU A 168 2.62 23.01 0.89
N SER A 169 3.80 23.63 0.79
CA SER A 169 4.00 25.04 0.52
C SER A 169 4.90 25.20 -0.71
N ALA A 170 4.25 25.49 -1.84
CA ALA A 170 4.70 26.38 -2.92
C ALA A 170 3.83 26.13 -4.16
N ALA A 171 2.53 26.37 -4.01
CA ALA A 171 1.71 26.85 -5.12
C ALA A 171 1.24 28.24 -4.69
N GLU A 172 2.14 29.22 -4.74
CA GLU A 172 1.68 30.60 -4.84
C GLU A 172 1.36 30.86 -6.32
N PRO A 173 0.15 31.36 -6.61
CA PRO A 173 -0.18 31.85 -7.94
C PRO A 173 0.48 33.24 -8.08
N THR A 174 1.27 33.44 -9.12
CA THR A 174 1.44 34.78 -9.73
C THR A 174 1.72 34.63 -11.20
#